data_AF-A0AA97H671-F1
#
_entry.id   AF-A0AA97H671-F1
#
_cell.length_a   1.000
_cell.length_b   1.000
_cell.length_c   1.000
_cell.angle_alpha   90.00
_cell.angle_beta   90.00
_cell.angle_gamma   90.00
#
_symmetry.space_group_name_H-M   'P 1'
#
loop_
_entity.id
_entity.type
_entity.pdbx_description
1 polymer ?
#
loop_
_entity_poly.entity_id
_entity_poly.type
_entity_poly.pdbx_seq_one_letter_code
_entity_poly.pdbx_strand_id
1 'polypeptide(L)'
;MKKTLLLVLLIGLVQLSFSQETYKRPFFTTSLATTLTINENYTLDPDDGEPFLIPNSIILRMGVGYQLHRRILLSVHTGFDHHWGYDITAIQDMEPFAIILQKTMELLFL
;
A
#
# COMPACT_ATOMS: atom_id res chain seq x y z
N MET A 1 18.54 -42.84 27.98
CA MET A 1 18.41 -42.47 26.55
C MET A 1 16.96 -42.32 26.09
N LYS A 2 16.05 -43.26 26.39
CA LYS A 2 14.63 -43.15 25.97
C LYS A 2 13.89 -41.94 26.58
N LYS A 3 14.12 -41.66 27.87
CA LYS A 3 13.51 -40.52 28.60
C LYS A 3 14.02 -39.16 28.14
N THR A 4 15.32 -39.07 27.82
CA THR A 4 15.94 -37.85 27.26
C THR A 4 15.46 -37.59 25.84
N LEU A 5 15.29 -38.64 25.03
CA LEU A 5 14.73 -38.52 23.68
C LEU A 5 13.27 -38.02 23.70
N LEU A 6 12.46 -38.55 24.63
CA LEU A 6 11.08 -38.11 24.84
C LEU A 6 11.00 -36.65 25.28
N LEU A 7 11.92 -36.20 26.13
CA LEU A 7 12.00 -34.82 26.59
C LEU A 7 12.36 -33.86 25.43
N VAL A 8 13.32 -34.23 24.59
CA VAL A 8 13.69 -33.44 23.39
C VAL A 8 12.52 -33.37 22.40
N LEU A 9 11.80 -34.49 22.20
CA LEU A 9 10.61 -34.54 21.34
C LEU A 9 9.50 -33.62 21.90
N LEU A 10 9.23 -33.68 23.20
CA LEU A 10 8.22 -32.86 23.86
C LEU A 10 8.55 -31.36 23.73
N ILE A 11 9.81 -30.98 23.97
CA ILE A 11 10.25 -29.59 23.82
C ILE A 11 10.10 -29.15 22.36
N GLY A 12 10.47 -29.99 21.38
CA GLY A 12 10.29 -29.69 19.96
C GLY A 12 8.82 -29.46 19.56
N LEU A 13 7.90 -30.27 20.06
CA LEU A 13 6.46 -30.14 19.80
C LEU A 13 5.86 -28.86 20.40
N VAL A 14 6.35 -28.44 21.57
CA VAL A 14 5.96 -27.19 22.20
C VAL A 14 6.43 -25.98 21.38
N GLN A 15 7.67 -26.01 20.87
CA GLN A 15 8.22 -24.93 20.02
C GLN A 15 7.42 -24.77 18.70
N LEU A 16 6.97 -25.87 18.09
CA LEU A 16 6.13 -25.84 16.88
C LEU A 16 4.73 -25.24 17.13
N SER A 17 4.24 -25.29 18.37
CA SER A 17 2.90 -24.79 18.73
C SER A 17 2.88 -23.27 18.95
N PHE A 18 4.02 -22.67 19.33
CA PHE A 18 4.16 -21.23 19.59
C PHE A 18 4.58 -20.41 18.37
N SER A 19 5.00 -21.05 17.27
CA SER A 19 5.26 -20.40 15.98
C SER A 19 3.97 -20.13 15.19
N GLN A 20 2.93 -19.63 15.86
CA GLN A 20 1.73 -19.13 15.20
C GLN A 20 1.91 -17.64 14.92
N GLU A 21 2.31 -17.31 13.68
CA GLU A 21 2.22 -15.94 13.22
C GLU A 21 0.79 -15.43 13.43
N THR A 22 0.65 -14.35 14.19
CA THR A 22 -0.64 -13.77 14.52
C THR A 22 -1.17 -13.00 13.29
N TYR A 23 -1.74 -13.73 12.34
CA TYR A 23 -2.50 -13.15 11.24
C TYR A 23 -3.88 -12.81 11.74
N LYS A 24 -4.09 -11.52 12.01
CA LYS A 24 -5.33 -10.86 12.45
C LYS A 24 -5.03 -9.38 12.77
N ARG A 25 -4.30 -8.71 11.88
CA ARG A 25 -3.77 -7.37 12.13
C ARG A 25 -4.55 -6.35 11.31
N PRO A 26 -5.19 -5.35 11.95
CA PRO A 26 -5.70 -4.21 11.22
C PRO A 26 -4.51 -3.42 10.65
N PHE A 27 -4.72 -2.81 9.49
CA PHE A 27 -3.73 -1.94 8.87
C PHE A 27 -4.41 -0.71 8.26
N PHE A 28 -3.61 0.34 8.10
CA PHE A 28 -4.00 1.57 7.44
C PHE A 28 -2.97 1.88 6.34
N THR A 29 -3.45 2.31 5.18
CA THR A 29 -2.63 2.73 4.04
C THR A 29 -2.97 4.16 3.66
N THR A 30 -1.96 4.95 3.37
CA THR A 30 -2.12 6.29 2.81
C THR A 30 -1.06 6.51 1.74
N SER A 31 -1.44 7.16 0.63
CA SER A 31 -0.51 7.55 -0.42
C SER A 31 -0.89 8.91 -0.96
N LEU A 32 0.12 9.77 -1.13
CA LEU A 32 -0.01 11.07 -1.76
C LEU A 32 0.85 11.08 -3.03
N ALA A 33 0.25 11.45 -4.15
CA ALA A 33 0.93 11.61 -5.42
C ALA A 33 0.55 12.96 -6.06
N THR A 34 1.42 13.46 -6.94
CA THR A 34 1.17 14.65 -7.74
C THR A 34 1.58 14.37 -9.18
N THR A 35 0.90 15.00 -10.14
CA THR A 35 1.27 14.92 -11.55
C THR A 35 1.73 16.29 -12.05
N LEU A 36 2.66 16.28 -12.99
CA LEU A 36 3.10 17.47 -13.71
C LEU A 36 2.62 17.35 -15.15
N THR A 37 2.21 18.47 -15.74
CA THR A 37 1.90 18.58 -17.17
C THR A 37 2.90 19.52 -17.85
N ILE A 38 3.00 19.42 -19.17
CA ILE A 38 3.77 20.34 -19.98
C ILE A 38 2.96 21.63 -20.16
N ASN A 39 3.61 22.78 -19.99
CA ASN A 39 3.04 24.07 -20.32
C ASN A 39 2.91 24.22 -21.84
N GLU A 40 1.68 24.29 -22.33
CA GLU A 40 1.38 24.44 -23.76
C GLU A 40 1.86 25.77 -24.35
N ASN A 41 2.01 26.80 -23.51
CA ASN A 41 2.47 28.13 -23.90
C ASN A 41 3.99 28.31 -23.75
N TYR A 42 4.72 27.25 -23.37
CA TYR A 42 6.15 27.37 -23.15
C TYR A 42 6.90 27.70 -24.43
N THR A 43 7.72 28.75 -24.37
CA THR A 43 8.67 29.13 -25.40
C THR A 43 10.09 29.07 -24.83
N LEU A 44 11.10 29.02 -25.71
CA LEU A 44 12.50 28.92 -25.28
C LEU A 44 13.02 30.17 -24.55
N ASP A 45 12.31 31.29 -24.68
CA ASP A 45 12.55 32.56 -23.99
C ASP A 45 11.19 33.16 -23.58
N PRO A 46 10.58 32.65 -22.50
CA PRO A 46 9.23 33.03 -22.11
C PRO A 46 9.21 34.41 -21.46
N ASP A 47 8.46 35.34 -22.04
CA ASP A 47 8.28 36.71 -21.51
C ASP A 47 7.50 36.74 -20.17
N ASP A 48 6.76 35.67 -19.86
CA ASP A 48 5.92 35.53 -18.66
C ASP A 48 6.64 34.85 -17.48
N GLY A 49 7.82 34.27 -17.71
CA GLY A 49 8.59 33.56 -16.70
C GLY A 49 7.97 32.22 -16.25
N GLU A 50 6.99 31.69 -16.98
CA GLU A 50 6.31 30.44 -16.65
C GLU A 50 7.20 29.20 -16.92
N PRO A 51 7.19 28.17 -16.06
CA PRO A 51 8.02 26.99 -16.21
C PRO A 51 7.50 26.04 -17.32
N PHE A 52 8.39 25.18 -17.84
CA PHE A 52 8.03 24.11 -18.78
C PHE A 52 7.10 23.05 -18.17
N LEU A 53 7.29 22.73 -16.89
CA LEU A 53 6.46 21.78 -16.14
C LEU A 53 5.58 22.52 -15.13
N ILE A 54 4.28 22.26 -15.19
CA ILE A 54 3.30 22.87 -14.29
C ILE A 54 2.65 21.76 -13.44
N PRO A 55 2.45 21.97 -12.13
CA PRO A 55 1.64 21.08 -11.30
C PRO A 55 0.23 20.92 -11.88
N ASN A 56 -0.17 19.67 -12.14
CA ASN A 56 -1.43 19.37 -12.81
C ASN A 56 -2.47 18.76 -11.88
N SER A 57 -2.06 17.84 -11.00
CA SER A 57 -2.98 17.26 -10.03
C SER A 57 -2.34 16.83 -8.73
N ILE A 58 -3.18 16.69 -7.71
CA ILE A 58 -2.90 16.03 -6.45
C ILE A 58 -3.85 14.85 -6.28
N ILE A 59 -3.31 13.71 -5.89
CA ILE A 59 -4.00 12.43 -5.79
C ILE A 59 -3.72 11.88 -4.40
N LEU A 60 -4.75 11.80 -3.57
CA LEU A 60 -4.70 11.22 -2.25
C LEU A 60 -5.47 9.91 -2.26
N ARG A 61 -4.84 8.83 -1.78
CA ARG A 61 -5.57 7.59 -1.47
C ARG A 61 -5.40 7.22 -0.01
N MET A 62 -6.47 6.73 0.58
CA MET A 62 -6.51 6.22 1.94
C MET A 62 -7.24 4.88 1.95
N GLY A 63 -6.78 3.97 2.80
CA GLY A 63 -7.38 2.65 2.92
C GLY A 63 -7.26 2.11 4.32
N VAL A 64 -8.27 1.36 4.74
CA VAL A 64 -8.27 0.58 5.97
C VAL A 64 -8.51 -0.88 5.62
N GLY A 65 -7.84 -1.77 6.34
CA GLY A 65 -7.97 -3.18 6.06
C GLY A 65 -7.60 -4.08 7.22
N TYR A 66 -7.77 -5.36 6.97
CA TYR A 66 -7.51 -6.41 7.93
C TYR A 66 -6.82 -7.59 7.24
N GLN A 67 -5.72 -8.05 7.84
CA GLN A 67 -5.03 -9.25 7.39
C GLN A 67 -5.71 -10.49 7.97
N LEU A 68 -6.46 -11.22 7.13
CA LEU A 68 -7.15 -12.45 7.49
C LEU A 68 -6.18 -13.64 7.56
N HIS A 69 -5.17 -13.63 6.69
CA HIS A 69 -4.15 -14.68 6.62
C HIS A 69 -2.82 -14.12 6.08
N ARG A 70 -1.73 -14.89 6.11
CA ARG A 70 -0.41 -14.48 5.58
C ARG A 70 -0.48 -13.85 4.19
N ARG A 71 -1.39 -14.35 3.35
CA ARG A 71 -1.50 -13.99 1.92
C ARG A 71 -2.83 -13.35 1.54
N ILE A 72 -3.75 -13.20 2.49
CA ILE A 72 -5.11 -12.72 2.23
C ILE A 72 -5.34 -11.47 3.08
N LEU A 73 -5.52 -10.36 2.40
CA LEU A 73 -5.86 -9.07 2.99
C LEU A 73 -7.18 -8.60 2.40
N LEU A 74 -8.04 -8.10 3.28
CA LEU A 74 -9.27 -7.43 2.92
C LEU A 74 -9.10 -5.96 3.25
N SER A 75 -9.39 -5.08 2.28
CA SER A 75 -9.33 -3.63 2.50
C SER A 75 -10.38 -2.89 1.70
N VAL A 76 -10.78 -1.75 2.23
CA VAL A 76 -11.58 -0.74 1.53
C VAL A 76 -10.72 0.50 1.36
N HIS A 77 -10.84 1.12 0.19
CA HIS A 77 -10.06 2.30 -0.19
C HIS A 77 -10.99 3.41 -0.64
N THR A 78 -10.58 4.65 -0.40
CA THR A 78 -11.21 5.86 -0.92
C THR A 78 -10.12 6.80 -1.42
N GLY A 79 -10.49 7.68 -2.34
CA GLY A 79 -9.56 8.59 -3.00
C GLY A 79 -10.12 9.98 -3.18
N PHE A 80 -9.21 10.94 -3.25
CA PHE A 80 -9.49 12.32 -3.61
C PHE A 80 -8.47 12.76 -4.64
N ASP A 81 -8.96 13.17 -5.80
CA ASP A 81 -8.14 13.61 -6.92
C ASP A 81 -8.59 15.01 -7.33
N HIS A 82 -7.68 15.99 -7.24
CA HIS A 82 -7.95 17.35 -7.69
C HIS A 82 -7.00 17.73 -8.83
N HIS A 83 -7.58 18.18 -9.94
CA HIS A 83 -6.88 18.55 -11.17
C HIS A 83 -7.01 20.05 -11.39
N TRP A 84 -5.92 20.80 -11.17
CA TRP A 84 -5.90 22.26 -11.30
C TRP A 84 -6.15 22.72 -12.75
N GLY A 85 -5.62 21.99 -13.74
CA GLY A 85 -5.74 22.37 -15.15
C GLY A 85 -7.18 22.37 -15.68
N TYR A 86 -8.07 21.59 -15.07
CA TYR A 86 -9.49 21.53 -15.45
C TYR A 86 -10.42 22.09 -14.34
N ASP A 87 -9.85 22.48 -13.19
CA ASP A 87 -10.56 22.77 -11.94
C ASP A 87 -11.58 21.67 -11.56
N ILE A 88 -11.22 20.41 -11.83
CA ILE A 88 -12.07 19.25 -11.55
C ILE A 88 -11.60 18.59 -10.27
N THR A 89 -12.55 18.38 -9.38
CA THR A 89 -12.36 17.57 -8.18
C THR A 89 -13.15 16.28 -8.30
N ALA A 90 -12.47 15.15 -8.22
CA ALA A 90 -13.06 13.83 -8.18
C ALA A 90 -12.88 13.24 -6.78
N ILE A 91 -13.99 12.86 -6.17
CA ILE A 91 -13.98 12.03 -4.96
C ILE A 91 -14.32 10.63 -5.42
N GLN A 92 -13.40 9.70 -5.19
CA GLN A 92 -13.67 8.29 -5.45
C GLN A 92 -14.46 7.75 -4.26
N ASP A 93 -15.73 7.43 -4.52
CA ASP A 93 -16.57 6.69 -3.58
C ASP A 93 -15.81 5.44 -3.10
N MET A 94 -16.11 5.03 -1.86
CA MET A 94 -15.47 3.86 -1.26
C MET A 94 -15.53 2.67 -2.23
N GLU A 95 -14.38 2.23 -2.73
CA GLU A 95 -14.35 1.05 -3.57
C GLU A 95 -14.65 -0.18 -2.71
N PRO A 96 -15.63 -1.02 -3.12
CA PRO A 96 -15.98 -2.20 -2.37
C PRO A 96 -14.82 -3.20 -2.37
N PHE A 97 -14.47 -3.64 -1.16
CA PHE A 97 -13.59 -4.77 -0.81
C PHE A 97 -12.59 -5.22 -1.90
N ALA A 98 -11.39 -4.67 -1.86
CA ALA A 98 -10.25 -5.26 -2.57
C ALA A 98 -9.76 -6.49 -1.80
N ILE A 99 -9.88 -7.68 -2.40
CA ILE A 99 -9.17 -8.89 -1.96
C ILE A 99 -7.78 -8.83 -2.57
N ILE A 100 -6.80 -8.41 -1.77
CA ILE A 100 -5.42 -8.34 -2.21
C ILE A 100 -4.74 -9.67 -1.86
N LEU A 101 -4.45 -10.46 -2.90
CA LEU A 101 -3.56 -11.62 -2.77
C LEU A 101 -2.12 -11.11 -2.73
N GLN A 102 -1.54 -11.08 -1.53
CA GLN A 102 -0.16 -10.66 -1.38
C GLN A 102 0.76 -11.74 -1.96
N LYS A 103 1.26 -11.51 -3.18
CA LYS A 103 2.33 -12.33 -3.76
C LYS A 103 3.58 -12.03 -2.96
N THR A 104 4.07 -13.04 -2.23
CA THR A 104 5.26 -12.94 -1.38
C THR A 104 6.44 -12.41 -2.19
N MET A 105 6.87 -11.17 -1.94
CA MET A 105 8.23 -10.72 -2.25
C MET A 105 9.16 -11.33 -1.19
N GLU A 106 9.46 -12.62 -1.33
CA GLU A 106 10.61 -13.22 -0.65
C GLU A 106 11.76 -13.24 -1.65
N LEU A 107 12.52 -12.15 -1.71
CA LEU A 107 13.81 -12.06 -2.39
C LEU A 107 14.44 -10.70 -2.07
N LEU A 108 14.88 -10.46 -0.82
CA LEU A 108 15.94 -9.47 -0.52
C LEU A 108 16.42 -9.39 0.94
N PHE A 109 16.39 -10.49 1.71
CA PHE A 109 17.17 -10.58 2.95
C PHE A 109 17.70 -12.00 3.14
N LEU A 110 18.77 -12.31 2.39
CA LEU A 110 19.73 -13.37 2.67
C LEU A 110 21.12 -12.86 2.25
#